data_AF-A0ABD5CCA8-F1
#
_entry.id   AF-A0ABD5CCA8-F1
#
_cell.length_a   1.000
_cell.length_b   1.000
_cell.length_c   1.000
_cell.angle_alpha   90.00
_cell.angle_beta   90.00
_cell.angle_gamma   90.00
#
_symmetry.space_group_name_H-M   'P 1'
#
loop_
_entity.id
_entity.type
_entity.pdbx_description
1 polymer ?
#
loop_
_entity_poly.entity_id
_entity_poly.type
_entity_poly.pdbx_seq_one_letter_code
_entity_poly.pdbx_strand_id
1 'polypeptide(L)'
;MTHLAFELFSDVNAAHPYITVYLLEDGESYDPTNFNPFMELAVEKDNSLVLTVYPTDRPRSMTVEQWEEISKRARAYHAEVLASGEDW
;
A
#
# COMPACT_ATOMS: atom_id res chain seq x y z
N MET A 1 -19.64 4.58 -1.25
CA MET A 1 -18.67 4.43 -0.16
C MET A 1 -17.39 3.92 -0.80
N THR A 2 -16.24 4.51 -0.47
CA THR A 2 -14.99 3.98 -1.03
C THR A 2 -14.66 2.64 -0.39
N HIS A 3 -13.84 1.83 -1.04
CA HIS A 3 -13.27 0.61 -0.47
C HIS A 3 -11.78 0.51 -0.78
N LEU A 4 -11.04 -0.20 0.08
CA LEU A 4 -9.60 -0.37 -0.05
C LEU A 4 -9.30 -1.63 -0.86
N ALA A 5 -8.37 -1.50 -1.81
CA ALA A 5 -7.68 -2.63 -2.40
C ALA A 5 -6.18 -2.49 -2.12
N PHE A 6 -5.51 -3.64 -1.97
CA PHE A 6 -4.09 -3.73 -1.66
C PHE A 6 -3.43 -4.67 -2.64
N GLU A 7 -2.28 -4.29 -3.19
CA GLU A 7 -1.48 -5.16 -4.03
C GLU A 7 -0.03 -5.15 -3.54
N LEU A 8 0.54 -6.35 -3.36
CA LEU A 8 1.94 -6.53 -3.02
C LEU A 8 2.75 -6.66 -4.31
N PHE A 9 3.63 -5.70 -4.56
CA PHE A 9 4.60 -5.75 -5.63
C PHE A 9 5.92 -6.29 -5.09
N SER A 10 6.39 -7.37 -5.72
CA SER A 10 7.68 -8.01 -5.46
C SER A 10 8.30 -8.39 -6.80
N ASP A 11 8.46 -7.42 -7.70
CA ASP A 11 9.07 -7.66 -9.01
C ASP A 11 10.60 -7.52 -8.94
N VAL A 12 11.31 -8.17 -9.87
CA VAL A 12 12.78 -8.14 -10.02
C VAL A 12 13.34 -6.73 -10.27
N ASN A 13 12.49 -5.79 -10.70
CA ASN A 13 12.88 -4.40 -10.96
C ASN A 13 12.60 -3.46 -9.78
N ALA A 14 11.82 -3.90 -8.78
CA ALA A 14 11.57 -3.11 -7.58
C ALA A 14 12.80 -3.23 -6.66
N ALA A 15 13.27 -2.11 -6.13
CA ALA A 15 14.41 -2.11 -5.22
C ALA A 15 14.14 -2.88 -3.91
N HIS A 16 12.86 -3.08 -3.56
CA HIS A 16 12.36 -3.77 -2.38
C HIS A 16 10.87 -4.09 -2.60
N PRO A 17 10.31 -5.17 -2.00
CA PRO A 17 8.87 -5.43 -2.04
C PRO A 17 8.10 -4.27 -1.41
N TYR A 18 6.94 -3.89 -1.96
CA TYR A 18 6.10 -2.82 -1.41
C TYR A 18 4.61 -3.12 -1.61
N ILE A 19 3.77 -2.55 -0.77
CA ILE A 19 2.31 -2.63 -0.89
C ILE A 19 1.78 -1.32 -1.46
N THR A 20 1.05 -1.39 -2.56
CA THR A 20 0.22 -0.26 -3.00
C THR A 20 -1.16 -0.35 -2.36
N VAL A 21 -1.73 0.81 -2.09
CA VAL A 21 -3.09 0.97 -1.59
C VAL A 21 -3.90 1.79 -2.57
N TYR A 22 -5.03 1.23 -2.97
CA TYR A 22 -6.01 1.87 -3.85
C TYR A 22 -7.25 2.22 -3.04
N LEU A 23 -7.83 3.37 -3.38
CA LEU A 23 -9.12 3.82 -2.84
C LEU A 23 -10.11 3.85 -3.99
N LEU A 24 -10.92 2.80 -4.06
CA LEU A 24 -11.88 2.54 -5.14
C LEU A 24 -13.25 3.09 -4.75
N GLU A 25 -13.96 3.72 -5.68
CA GLU A 25 -15.32 4.22 -5.48
C GLU A 25 -16.35 3.07 -5.51
N ASP A 26 -17.60 3.34 -5.10
CA ASP A 26 -18.69 2.35 -5.17
C ASP A 26 -18.88 1.84 -6.60
N GLY A 27 -18.88 0.53 -6.77
CA GLY A 27 -19.09 -0.10 -8.08
C GLY A 27 -17.83 -0.19 -8.93
N GLU A 28 -16.71 0.41 -8.51
CA GLU A 28 -15.40 0.11 -9.10
C GLU A 28 -14.95 -1.28 -8.62
N SER A 29 -14.35 -2.05 -9.53
CA SER A 29 -13.68 -3.31 -9.20
C SER A 29 -12.22 -3.14 -9.55
N TYR A 30 -11.33 -3.64 -8.68
CA TYR A 30 -9.90 -3.49 -8.87
C TYR A 30 -9.44 -3.95 -10.26
N ASP A 31 -8.74 -3.07 -10.98
CA ASP A 31 -8.05 -3.33 -12.24
C ASP A 31 -6.67 -2.64 -12.21
N PRO A 32 -5.57 -3.41 -12.18
CA PRO A 32 -4.22 -2.87 -12.03
C PRO A 32 -3.79 -1.92 -13.17
N THR A 33 -4.52 -1.89 -14.29
CA THR A 33 -4.25 -0.97 -15.41
C THR A 33 -5.05 0.33 -15.37
N ASN A 34 -6.12 0.39 -14.57
CA ASN A 34 -7.11 1.46 -14.62
C ASN A 34 -7.18 2.32 -13.35
N PHE A 35 -6.50 1.93 -12.27
CA PHE A 35 -6.48 2.70 -11.03
C PHE A 35 -5.07 3.10 -10.64
N ASN A 36 -4.92 4.39 -10.33
CA ASN A 36 -3.70 4.90 -9.74
C ASN A 36 -3.72 4.63 -8.23
N PRO A 37 -2.64 4.10 -7.65
CA PRO A 37 -2.52 3.99 -6.20
C PRO A 37 -2.55 5.39 -5.59
N PHE A 38 -3.12 5.53 -4.40
CA PHE A 38 -3.04 6.78 -3.65
C PHE A 38 -1.94 6.74 -2.58
N MET A 39 -1.52 5.53 -2.19
CA MET A 39 -0.50 5.33 -1.19
C MET A 39 0.35 4.09 -1.50
N GLU A 40 1.60 4.14 -1.06
CA GLU A 40 2.53 3.03 -1.03
C GLU A 40 3.07 2.85 0.39
N LEU A 41 3.29 1.59 0.77
CA LEU A 41 3.90 1.17 2.02
C LEU A 41 5.11 0.30 1.68
N ALA A 42 6.28 0.65 2.20
CA ALA A 42 7.51 -0.04 1.90
C ALA A 42 8.38 -0.19 3.16
N VAL A 43 9.30 -1.16 3.15
CA VAL A 43 10.32 -1.31 4.19
C VAL A 43 11.70 -1.03 3.60
N GLU A 44 12.42 -0.07 4.16
CA GLU A 44 13.77 0.27 3.71
C GLU A 44 14.87 -0.57 4.40
N LYS A 45 16.14 -0.46 3.92
CA LYS A 45 17.26 -1.32 4.36
C LYS A 45 17.59 -1.15 5.83
N ASP A 46 17.23 0.00 6.39
CA ASP A 46 17.38 0.33 7.80
C ASP A 46 16.20 -0.17 8.66
N ASN A 47 15.33 -1.00 8.09
CA ASN A 47 14.11 -1.54 8.68
C ASN A 47 13.04 -0.48 8.99
N SER A 48 13.17 0.73 8.44
CA SER A 48 12.13 1.75 8.59
C SER A 48 10.91 1.43 7.71
N LEU A 49 9.72 1.70 8.24
CA LEU A 49 8.48 1.70 7.45
C LEU A 49 8.36 3.06 6.77
N VAL A 50 8.32 3.04 5.44
CA VAL A 50 8.16 4.23 4.61
C VAL A 50 6.76 4.26 4.02
N LEU A 51 6.14 5.44 4.04
CA LEU A 51 4.83 5.70 3.47
C LEU A 51 4.94 6.80 2.43
N THR A 52 4.55 6.50 1.19
CA THR A 52 4.46 7.49 0.12
C THR A 52 2.99 7.76 -0.16
N VAL A 53 2.56 9.02 -0.10
CA VAL A 53 1.21 9.44 -0.51
C VAL A 53 1.31 10.11 -1.87
N TYR A 54 0.64 9.54 -2.86
CA TYR A 54 0.71 10.01 -4.23
C TYR A 54 -0.16 11.25 -4.46
N PRO A 55 0.25 12.16 -5.35
CA PRO A 55 -0.58 13.30 -5.74
C PRO A 55 -1.92 12.85 -6.33
N THR A 56 -2.99 13.53 -5.94
CA THR A 56 -4.32 13.34 -6.51
C THR A 56 -4.84 14.65 -7.10
N ASP A 57 -5.72 14.54 -8.10
CA ASP A 57 -6.39 15.68 -8.74
C ASP A 57 -7.41 16.36 -7.82
N ARG A 58 -7.93 15.61 -6.84
CA ARG A 58 -8.87 16.06 -5.81
C ARG A 58 -8.58 15.41 -4.46
N PRO A 59 -9.01 16.01 -3.33
CA PRO A 59 -8.93 15.36 -2.03
C PRO A 59 -9.62 13.99 -2.05
N ARG A 60 -8.98 12.98 -1.47
CA ARG A 60 -9.54 11.64 -1.28
C ARG A 60 -10.06 11.51 0.15
N SER A 61 -11.30 11.09 0.29
CA SER A 61 -11.93 10.87 1.60
C SER A 61 -11.90 9.39 1.94
N MET A 62 -11.43 9.07 3.14
CA MET A 62 -11.49 7.73 3.72
C MET A 62 -12.16 7.77 5.09
N THR A 63 -12.72 6.64 5.52
CA THR A 63 -13.25 6.50 6.87
C THR A 63 -12.13 6.19 7.86
N VAL A 64 -12.42 6.31 9.16
CA VAL A 64 -11.46 5.96 10.22
C VAL A 64 -11.14 4.46 10.17
N GLU A 65 -12.12 3.62 9.88
CA GLU A 65 -11.96 2.17 9.77
C GLU A 65 -11.03 1.78 8.60
N GLN A 66 -11.10 2.52 7.48
CA GLN A 66 -10.18 2.35 6.36
C GLN A 66 -8.74 2.72 6.76
N TRP A 67 -8.56 3.82 7.50
CA TRP A 67 -7.26 4.20 8.02
C TRP A 67 -6.69 3.15 8.99
N GLU A 68 -7.53 2.63 9.89
CA GLU A 68 -7.14 1.57 10.83
C GLU A 68 -6.73 0.28 10.10
N GLU A 69 -7.45 -0.10 9.04
CA GLU A 69 -7.09 -1.27 8.22
C GLU A 69 -5.75 -1.08 7.50
N ILE A 70 -5.48 0.11 6.95
CA ILE A 70 -4.17 0.43 6.35
C ILE A 70 -3.07 0.28 7.41
N SER A 71 -3.25 0.88 8.59
CA SER A 71 -2.27 0.80 9.67
C SER A 71 -2.01 -0.64 10.13
N LYS A 72 -3.08 -1.44 10.26
CA LYS A 72 -3.00 -2.86 10.61
C LYS A 72 -2.22 -3.66 9.59
N ARG A 73 -2.47 -3.46 8.29
CA ARG A 73 -1.74 -4.17 7.22
C ARG A 73 -0.29 -3.71 7.12
N ALA A 74 -0.03 -2.42 7.25
CA ALA A 74 1.34 -1.88 7.28
C ALA A 74 2.17 -2.55 8.39
N ARG A 75 1.59 -2.73 9.58
CA ARG A 75 2.23 -3.43 10.70
C ARG A 75 2.50 -4.89 10.41
N ALA A 76 1.54 -5.61 9.83
CA ALA A 76 1.69 -7.02 9.48
C ALA A 76 2.78 -7.22 8.43
N TYR A 77 2.70 -6.44 7.35
CA TYR A 77 3.69 -6.43 6.27
C TYR A 77 5.10 -6.10 6.78
N HIS A 78 5.26 -5.07 7.61
CA HIS A 78 6.57 -4.74 8.20
C HIS A 78 7.15 -5.91 9.00
N ALA A 79 6.32 -6.55 9.85
CA ALA A 79 6.75 -7.71 10.62
C ALA A 79 7.12 -8.91 9.72
N GLU A 80 6.38 -9.13 8.63
CA GLU A 80 6.65 -10.20 7.66
C GLU A 80 7.96 -9.99 6.91
N VAL A 81 8.22 -8.77 6.42
CA VAL A 81 9.48 -8.43 5.73
C VAL A 81 10.68 -8.57 6.66
N LEU A 82 10.57 -8.14 7.92
CA LEU A 82 11.68 -8.31 8.88
C LEU A 82 11.92 -9.77 9.27
N ALA A 83 10.89 -10.61 9.20
CA ALA A 83 11.00 -12.03 9.52
C ALA A 83 11.55 -12.86 8.35
N SER A 84 11.39 -12.42 7.09
CA SER A 84 11.89 -13.16 5.92
C SER A 84 13.42 -13.20 5.89
N GLY A 85 14.10 -12.19 6.46
CA GLY A 85 15.56 -12.13 6.53
C GLY A 85 16.24 -12.15 5.17
N GLU A 86 15.50 -11.84 4.10
CA GLU A 86 16.08 -11.70 2.77
C GLU A 86 16.97 -10.47 2.77
N ASP A 87 18.29 -10.68 2.63
CA ASP A 87 19.23 -9.60 2.32
C ASP A 87 18.96 -9.15 0.88
N TRP A 88 18.27 -8.03 0.74
CA TRP A 88 18.00 -7.33 -0.53
C TRP A 88 18.90 -6.09 -0.67
#